data_AF-A0A3D8HQN3-F1
#
_entry.id   AF-A0A3D8HQN3-F1
#
_cell.length_a   1.000
_cell.length_b   1.000
_cell.length_c   1.000
_cell.angle_alpha   90.00
_cell.angle_beta   90.00
_cell.angle_gamma   90.00
#
_symmetry.space_group_name_H-M   'P 1'
#
loop_
_entity.id
_entity.type
_entity.pdbx_description
1 polymer ?
#
loop_
_entity_poly.entity_id
_entity_poly.type
_entity_poly.pdbx_seq_one_letter_code
_entity_poly.pdbx_strand_id
1 'polypeptide(L)'
;MLLNHFWHNSFCTSKHQNLTKSRKNLRGKMKQYINAAKHFGILFLLCGFFVGFIEAFGLEDLQDNIKKSLSGKTMQGKFTQEKQLKGFSNAIKSFGTFSLVHENSQESEEKTLFWEIHSPIKSTIKITPKGVFQKELNPQNQDTQNQVSKNQNLQNQSPINKTPSNQTKWIAINNNQEMLLEILSIDFKALQKYFTFSFTQSGEVWQLVLKPKNALIAKVFDSILLQGKIKYPSLLEKIVLYESNGDITTNIFSNIKIQ
;
A
#
# COMPACT_ATOMS: atom_id res chain seq x y z
N MET A 1 -56.01 101.72 46.63
CA MET A 1 -57.13 101.50 45.69
C MET A 1 -56.62 100.58 44.59
N LEU A 2 -57.24 99.41 44.43
CA LEU A 2 -57.10 98.38 43.36
C LEU A 2 -55.77 97.60 43.32
N LEU A 3 -55.72 96.34 43.80
CA LEU A 3 -56.10 95.05 43.17
C LEU A 3 -54.94 94.41 42.37
N ASN A 4 -54.38 93.30 42.86
CA ASN A 4 -54.58 91.97 42.26
C ASN A 4 -53.77 90.84 42.93
N HIS A 5 -54.47 89.72 43.10
CA HIS A 5 -53.99 88.38 43.41
C HIS A 5 -52.86 87.92 42.47
N PHE A 6 -51.95 87.07 42.98
CA PHE A 6 -51.57 85.81 42.30
C PHE A 6 -50.82 84.86 43.25
N TRP A 7 -51.35 83.64 43.39
CA TRP A 7 -50.73 82.49 44.02
C TRP A 7 -50.06 81.67 42.91
N HIS A 8 -48.80 81.22 43.08
CA HIS A 8 -48.35 80.05 42.33
C HIS A 8 -47.35 79.15 43.08
N ASN A 9 -47.73 77.87 43.07
CA ASN A 9 -46.99 76.69 43.50
C ASN A 9 -45.59 76.64 42.88
N SER A 10 -44.59 76.30 43.70
CA SER A 10 -43.31 75.78 43.24
C SER A 10 -43.09 74.40 43.86
N PHE A 11 -43.59 73.37 43.20
CA PHE A 11 -43.10 72.01 43.42
C PHE A 11 -43.28 71.20 42.14
N CYS A 12 -42.28 70.37 41.82
CA CYS A 12 -42.24 69.37 40.75
C CYS A 12 -41.49 69.72 39.45
N THR A 13 -40.17 69.96 39.55
CA THR A 13 -39.25 69.93 38.39
C THR A 13 -37.91 69.24 38.76
N SER A 14 -37.92 67.94 39.11
CA SER A 14 -36.66 67.20 39.31
C SER A 14 -36.68 65.73 38.85
N LYS A 15 -37.79 65.19 38.37
CA LYS A 15 -37.87 63.76 37.96
C LYS A 15 -37.77 63.49 36.45
N HIS A 16 -37.89 64.51 35.60
CA HIS A 16 -37.93 64.34 34.13
C HIS A 16 -36.58 64.45 33.40
N GLN A 17 -35.50 64.94 34.03
CA GLN A 17 -34.20 65.09 33.37
C GLN A 17 -33.27 63.86 33.46
N ASN A 18 -33.50 62.95 34.43
CA ASN A 18 -32.64 61.78 34.61
C ASN A 18 -32.98 60.58 33.69
N LEU A 19 -34.25 60.44 33.28
CA LEU A 19 -34.68 59.32 32.40
C LEU A 19 -34.28 59.50 30.93
N THR A 20 -34.14 60.74 30.46
CA THR A 20 -33.74 61.05 29.08
C THR A 20 -32.22 60.93 28.87
N LYS A 21 -31.41 61.29 29.88
CA LYS A 21 -29.95 61.13 29.87
C LYS A 21 -29.55 59.64 29.92
N SER A 22 -30.23 58.84 30.73
CA SER A 22 -30.00 57.38 30.82
C SER A 22 -30.33 56.65 29.51
N ARG A 23 -31.46 56.98 28.85
CA ARG A 23 -31.84 56.40 27.53
C ARG A 23 -30.85 56.75 26.40
N LYS A 24 -30.28 57.96 26.39
CA LYS A 24 -29.25 58.34 25.40
C LYS A 24 -27.91 57.64 25.64
N ASN A 25 -27.54 57.43 26.91
CA ASN A 25 -26.29 56.75 27.29
C ASN A 25 -26.33 55.24 27.01
N LEU A 26 -27.48 54.59 27.22
CA LEU A 26 -27.70 53.17 26.83
C LEU A 26 -27.69 52.97 25.31
N ARG A 27 -28.28 53.89 24.54
CA ARG A 27 -28.25 53.83 23.05
C ARG A 27 -26.85 54.06 22.48
N GLY A 28 -26.05 54.93 23.10
CA GLY A 28 -24.64 55.14 22.72
C GLY A 28 -23.77 53.91 23.00
N LYS A 29 -23.91 53.31 24.20
CA LYS A 29 -23.19 52.08 24.56
C LYS A 29 -23.64 50.88 23.71
N MET A 30 -24.94 50.69 23.45
CA MET A 30 -25.42 49.62 22.55
C MET A 30 -24.86 49.74 21.13
N LYS A 31 -24.76 50.96 20.57
CA LYS A 31 -24.15 51.14 19.24
C LYS A 31 -22.65 50.79 19.22
N GLN A 32 -21.93 51.02 20.31
CA GLN A 32 -20.52 50.64 20.46
C GLN A 32 -20.35 49.11 20.54
N TYR A 33 -21.25 48.41 21.24
CA TYR A 33 -21.27 46.94 21.27
C TYR A 33 -21.70 46.32 19.93
N ILE A 34 -22.64 46.93 19.19
CA ILE A 34 -23.06 46.45 17.86
C ILE A 34 -21.95 46.61 16.81
N ASN A 35 -21.16 47.69 16.88
CA ASN A 35 -20.02 47.88 15.97
C ASN A 35 -18.79 47.05 16.36
N ALA A 36 -18.58 46.75 17.65
CA ALA A 36 -17.56 45.79 18.09
C ALA A 36 -17.94 44.34 17.76
N ALA A 37 -19.23 43.98 17.85
CA ALA A 37 -19.74 42.65 17.49
C ALA A 37 -19.75 42.38 15.98
N LYS A 38 -19.83 43.43 15.13
CA LYS A 38 -19.74 43.30 13.67
C LYS A 38 -18.35 42.89 13.19
N HIS A 39 -17.28 43.28 13.89
CA HIS A 39 -15.91 42.85 13.56
C HIS A 39 -15.51 41.53 14.22
N PHE A 40 -16.13 41.16 15.35
CA PHE A 40 -15.91 39.85 15.96
C PHE A 40 -16.64 38.70 15.23
N GLY A 41 -17.83 38.96 14.66
CA GLY A 41 -18.54 37.97 13.84
C GLY A 41 -17.87 37.67 12.50
N ILE A 42 -17.08 38.60 11.96
CA ILE A 42 -16.34 38.42 10.70
C ILE A 42 -14.97 37.76 10.93
N LEU A 43 -14.36 37.94 12.12
CA LEU A 43 -13.11 37.26 12.47
C LEU A 43 -13.32 35.79 12.90
N PHE A 44 -14.49 35.44 13.43
CA PHE A 44 -14.84 34.04 13.74
C PHE A 44 -15.30 33.24 12.51
N LEU A 45 -15.72 33.92 11.43
CA LEU A 45 -16.10 33.31 10.14
C LEU A 45 -14.90 32.96 9.24
N LEU A 46 -13.69 33.44 9.58
CA LEU A 46 -12.46 33.18 8.82
C LEU A 46 -11.55 32.09 9.44
N CYS A 47 -11.81 31.64 10.68
CA CYS A 47 -11.06 30.56 11.32
C CYS A 47 -11.83 29.23 11.45
N GLY A 48 -13.10 29.18 11.04
CA GLY A 48 -13.98 28.02 11.28
C GLY A 48 -14.01 26.93 10.21
N PHE A 49 -13.23 27.03 9.12
CA PHE A 49 -13.40 26.12 7.98
C PHE A 49 -12.09 25.50 7.46
N PHE A 50 -11.18 25.17 8.37
CA PHE A 50 -10.10 24.22 8.08
C PHE A 50 -10.06 23.14 9.16
N VAL A 51 -11.19 22.45 9.35
CA VAL A 51 -11.13 21.10 9.89
C VAL A 51 -10.53 20.26 8.77
N GLY A 52 -9.20 20.11 8.77
CA GLY A 52 -8.56 19.15 7.91
C GLY A 52 -9.16 17.79 8.23
N PHE A 53 -9.88 17.20 7.27
CA PHE A 53 -10.22 15.79 7.35
C PHE A 53 -8.88 15.04 7.40
N ILE A 54 -8.56 14.49 8.57
CA ILE A 54 -7.56 13.43 8.64
C ILE A 54 -8.25 12.22 8.05
N GLU A 55 -8.18 12.06 6.73
CA GLU A 55 -8.55 10.81 6.08
C GLU A 55 -7.64 9.73 6.67
N ALA A 56 -8.25 8.79 7.37
CA ALA A 56 -7.52 7.67 7.95
C ALA A 56 -7.04 6.79 6.78
N PHE A 57 -5.73 6.67 6.60
CA PHE A 57 -5.13 5.86 5.55
C PHE A 57 -5.68 4.43 5.63
N GLY A 58 -6.44 4.03 4.62
CA GLY A 58 -7.15 2.76 4.56
C GLY A 58 -6.56 1.77 3.56
N LEU A 59 -7.21 0.61 3.47
CA LEU A 59 -6.85 -0.44 2.53
C LEU A 59 -7.03 0.01 1.06
N GLU A 60 -8.06 0.79 0.78
CA GLU A 60 -8.32 1.35 -0.55
C GLU A 60 -7.22 2.34 -0.96
N ASP A 61 -6.83 3.24 -0.04
CA ASP A 61 -5.72 4.17 -0.27
C ASP A 61 -4.41 3.44 -0.52
N LEU A 62 -4.13 2.37 0.24
CA LEU A 62 -2.94 1.53 0.01
C LEU A 62 -2.95 0.94 -1.40
N GLN A 63 -4.09 0.39 -1.83
CA GLN A 63 -4.24 -0.20 -3.15
C GLN A 63 -4.03 0.82 -4.27
N ASP A 64 -4.67 1.98 -4.15
CA ASP A 64 -4.61 3.01 -5.18
C ASP A 64 -3.24 3.66 -5.28
N ASN A 65 -2.59 3.92 -4.14
CA ASN A 65 -1.23 4.43 -4.11
C ASN A 65 -0.26 3.49 -4.82
N ILE A 66 -0.41 2.17 -4.64
CA ILE A 66 0.51 1.20 -5.22
C ILE A 66 0.23 0.98 -6.70
N LYS A 67 -1.04 0.79 -7.10
CA LYS A 67 -1.42 0.69 -8.51
C LYS A 67 -0.95 1.91 -9.31
N LYS A 68 -1.18 3.12 -8.80
CA LYS A 68 -0.72 4.36 -9.43
C LYS A 68 0.80 4.41 -9.57
N SER A 69 1.52 3.87 -8.58
CA SER A 69 2.98 3.86 -8.60
C SER A 69 3.54 2.82 -9.56
N LEU A 70 2.84 1.70 -9.78
CA LEU A 70 3.30 0.58 -10.61
C LEU A 70 2.80 0.59 -12.06
N SER A 71 1.76 1.34 -12.39
CA SER A 71 1.16 1.32 -13.74
C SER A 71 2.17 1.66 -14.83
N GLY A 72 2.44 0.69 -15.72
CA GLY A 72 3.41 0.80 -16.81
C GLY A 72 4.87 0.91 -16.37
N LYS A 73 5.18 0.52 -15.12
CA LYS A 73 6.51 0.60 -14.52
C LYS A 73 6.97 -0.76 -14.01
N THR A 74 8.27 -0.86 -13.77
CA THR A 74 8.88 -2.03 -13.12
C THR A 74 9.26 -1.69 -11.68
N MET A 75 8.83 -2.51 -10.73
CA MET A 75 9.29 -2.46 -9.36
C MET A 75 10.35 -3.52 -9.12
N GLN A 76 11.53 -3.12 -8.67
CA GLN A 76 12.64 -4.04 -8.43
C GLN A 76 13.33 -3.74 -7.10
N GLY A 77 13.95 -4.74 -6.50
CA GLY A 77 14.65 -4.57 -5.24
C GLY A 77 15.42 -5.81 -4.82
N LYS A 78 15.94 -5.77 -3.60
CA LYS A 78 16.57 -6.89 -2.92
C LYS A 78 15.60 -7.50 -1.93
N PHE A 79 15.76 -8.78 -1.64
CA PHE A 79 15.10 -9.43 -0.51
C PHE A 79 16.08 -10.24 0.34
N THR A 80 15.77 -10.32 1.63
CA THR A 80 16.26 -11.36 2.53
C THR A 80 15.08 -12.22 2.92
N GLN A 81 15.19 -13.53 2.70
CA GLN A 81 14.19 -14.51 3.09
C GLN A 81 14.73 -15.35 4.24
N GLU A 82 13.95 -15.54 5.28
CA GLU A 82 14.24 -16.45 6.38
C GLU A 82 13.12 -17.49 6.48
N LYS A 83 13.45 -18.78 6.36
CA LYS A 83 12.51 -19.87 6.62
C LYS A 83 12.86 -20.52 7.95
N GLN A 84 11.97 -20.35 8.92
CA GLN A 84 12.01 -20.97 10.23
C GLN A 84 11.15 -22.24 10.20
N LEU A 85 11.78 -23.40 10.35
CA LEU A 85 11.07 -24.67 10.38
C LEU A 85 10.56 -24.96 11.80
N LYS A 86 9.35 -25.52 11.91
CA LYS A 86 8.80 -25.92 13.21
C LYS A 86 9.72 -26.94 13.87
N GLY A 87 10.10 -26.68 15.13
CA GLY A 87 10.94 -27.57 15.93
C GLY A 87 12.45 -27.42 15.71
N PHE A 88 12.89 -26.52 14.82
CA PHE A 88 14.30 -26.18 14.64
C PHE A 88 14.59 -24.80 15.22
N SER A 89 15.79 -24.57 15.77
CA SER A 89 16.16 -23.28 16.37
C SER A 89 16.78 -22.29 15.37
N ASN A 90 17.35 -22.79 14.27
CA ASN A 90 18.04 -21.97 13.27
C ASN A 90 17.17 -21.80 12.02
N ALA A 91 16.96 -20.55 11.61
CA ALA A 91 16.32 -20.23 10.36
C ALA A 91 17.27 -20.39 9.16
N ILE A 92 16.75 -20.90 8.04
CA ILE A 92 17.46 -20.92 6.76
C ILE A 92 17.33 -19.53 6.13
N LYS A 93 18.46 -18.89 5.84
CA LYS A 93 18.47 -17.54 5.23
C LYS A 93 18.87 -17.61 3.77
N SER A 94 18.12 -16.91 2.92
CA SER A 94 18.38 -16.74 1.50
C SER A 94 18.38 -15.26 1.13
N PHE A 95 19.19 -14.90 0.14
CA PHE A 95 19.38 -13.52 -0.30
C PHE A 95 19.20 -13.45 -1.81
N GLY A 96 18.55 -12.40 -2.28
CA GLY A 96 18.24 -12.31 -3.69
C GLY A 96 17.71 -10.96 -4.15
N THR A 97 17.22 -10.93 -5.38
CA THR A 97 16.58 -9.80 -6.02
C THR A 97 15.24 -10.19 -6.60
N PHE A 98 14.33 -9.23 -6.68
CA PHE A 98 13.05 -9.41 -7.36
C PHE A 98 12.83 -8.28 -8.35
N SER A 99 12.07 -8.58 -9.41
CA SER A 99 11.59 -7.60 -10.39
C SER A 99 10.15 -7.93 -10.77
N LEU A 100 9.22 -7.05 -10.44
CA LEU A 100 7.83 -7.08 -10.85
C LEU A 100 7.64 -6.14 -12.04
N VAL A 101 7.41 -6.71 -13.21
CA VAL A 101 7.14 -6.01 -14.46
C VAL A 101 5.63 -5.94 -14.65
N HIS A 102 5.11 -4.72 -14.85
CA HIS A 102 3.72 -4.48 -15.24
C HIS A 102 3.72 -4.00 -16.68
N GLU A 103 3.43 -4.90 -17.62
CA GLU A 103 3.38 -4.55 -19.04
C GLU A 103 1.93 -4.22 -19.43
N ASN A 104 1.75 -3.00 -19.93
CA ASN A 104 0.46 -2.56 -20.47
C ASN A 104 0.40 -2.97 -21.94
N SER A 105 -0.22 -4.12 -22.24
CA SER A 105 -0.60 -4.45 -23.61
C SER A 105 -2.03 -3.96 -23.88
N GLN A 106 -2.34 -3.62 -25.14
CA GLN A 106 -3.66 -3.13 -25.56
C GLN A 106 -4.80 -4.13 -25.29
N GLU A 107 -4.48 -5.40 -25.00
CA GLU A 107 -5.45 -6.48 -24.80
C GLU A 107 -5.47 -7.05 -23.37
N SER A 108 -4.43 -6.87 -22.56
CA SER A 108 -4.35 -7.36 -21.17
C SER A 108 -3.20 -6.73 -20.39
N GLU A 109 -3.41 -6.49 -19.10
CA GLU A 109 -2.30 -6.22 -18.17
C GLU A 109 -1.59 -7.55 -17.86
N GLU A 110 -0.37 -7.73 -18.38
CA GLU A 110 0.44 -8.91 -18.04
C GLU A 110 1.45 -8.52 -16.95
N LYS A 111 1.32 -9.19 -15.80
CA LYS A 111 2.21 -9.00 -14.65
C LYS A 111 3.19 -10.16 -14.60
N THR A 112 4.48 -9.87 -14.55
CA THR A 112 5.52 -10.90 -14.41
C THR A 112 6.41 -10.59 -13.23
N LEU A 113 6.53 -11.54 -12.30
CA LEU A 113 7.47 -11.46 -11.19
C LEU A 113 8.66 -12.38 -11.47
N PHE A 114 9.85 -11.80 -11.51
CA PHE A 114 11.11 -12.53 -11.44
C PHE A 114 11.62 -12.54 -10.00
N TRP A 115 11.94 -13.73 -9.50
CA TRP A 115 12.45 -13.98 -8.15
C TRP A 115 13.78 -14.72 -8.24
N GLU A 116 14.87 -14.03 -7.93
CA GLU A 116 16.23 -14.53 -8.10
C GLU A 116 16.91 -14.69 -6.75
N ILE A 117 17.06 -15.93 -6.30
CA ILE A 117 17.87 -16.29 -5.13
C ILE A 117 19.33 -16.35 -5.60
N HIS A 118 20.21 -15.58 -4.95
CA HIS A 118 21.64 -15.55 -5.23
C HIS A 118 22.46 -16.41 -4.28
N SER A 119 22.02 -16.55 -3.03
CA SER A 119 22.70 -17.27 -1.97
C SER A 119 21.68 -17.87 -0.98
N PRO A 120 21.94 -19.05 -0.40
CA PRO A 120 23.11 -19.91 -0.62
C PRO A 120 23.04 -20.74 -1.91
N ILE A 121 21.83 -21.00 -2.41
CA ILE A 121 21.60 -21.80 -3.61
C ILE A 121 21.01 -20.90 -4.68
N LYS A 122 21.70 -20.76 -5.81
CA LYS A 122 21.22 -19.94 -6.93
C LYS A 122 19.95 -20.54 -7.52
N SER A 123 18.91 -19.74 -7.66
CA SER A 123 17.66 -20.15 -8.30
C SER A 123 16.97 -18.92 -8.90
N THR A 124 16.42 -19.09 -10.09
CA THR A 124 15.64 -18.05 -10.77
C THR A 124 14.25 -18.59 -11.04
N ILE A 125 13.25 -17.89 -10.53
CA ILE A 125 11.84 -18.25 -10.68
C ILE A 125 11.13 -17.10 -11.39
N LYS A 126 10.28 -17.44 -12.36
CA LYS A 126 9.39 -16.51 -13.07
C LYS A 126 7.96 -16.91 -12.75
N ILE A 127 7.18 -15.96 -12.26
CA ILE A 127 5.79 -16.14 -11.87
C ILE A 127 4.94 -15.23 -12.76
N THR A 128 3.95 -15.81 -13.42
CA THR A 128 2.96 -15.10 -14.23
C THR A 128 1.56 -15.57 -13.82
N PRO A 129 0.47 -14.91 -14.26
CA PRO A 129 -0.88 -15.41 -14.03
C PRO A 129 -1.13 -16.81 -14.64
N LYS A 130 -0.24 -17.27 -15.53
CA LYS A 130 -0.30 -18.57 -16.20
C LYS A 130 0.45 -19.67 -15.43
N GLY A 131 1.24 -19.33 -14.41
CA GLY A 131 1.93 -20.30 -13.55
C GLY A 131 3.33 -19.90 -13.08
N VAL A 132 3.99 -20.83 -12.40
CA VAL A 132 5.37 -20.70 -11.90
C VAL A 132 6.33 -21.48 -12.79
N PHE A 133 7.43 -20.83 -13.14
CA PHE A 133 8.48 -21.42 -13.96
C PHE A 133 9.83 -21.24 -13.31
N GLN A 134 10.62 -22.31 -13.24
CA GLN A 134 12.00 -22.26 -12.79
C GLN A 134 12.94 -22.26 -14.00
N LYS A 135 13.99 -21.43 -13.94
CA LYS A 135 15.07 -21.49 -14.93
C LYS A 135 15.84 -22.78 -14.75
N GLU A 136 16.03 -23.53 -15.82
CA GLU A 136 16.86 -24.74 -15.81
C GLU A 136 18.30 -24.37 -15.44
N LEU A 137 18.79 -24.91 -14.33
CA LEU A 137 20.20 -24.82 -13.95
C LEU A 137 20.95 -25.85 -14.79
N ASN A 138 21.62 -25.45 -15.87
CA ASN A 138 22.49 -26.37 -16.62
C ASN A 138 23.65 -26.84 -15.72
N PRO A 139 23.69 -28.10 -15.26
CA PRO A 139 24.95 -28.66 -14.80
C PRO A 139 25.76 -28.95 -16.07
N GLN A 140 27.02 -28.53 -16.11
CA GLN A 140 27.87 -28.79 -17.28
C GLN A 140 27.84 -30.27 -17.70
N ASN A 141 27.54 -30.50 -18.98
CA ASN A 141 27.82 -31.67 -19.82
C ASN A 141 27.73 -33.05 -19.16
N GLN A 142 26.65 -33.79 -19.41
CA GLN A 142 26.71 -35.25 -19.41
C GLN A 142 27.43 -35.73 -20.69
N ASP A 143 28.75 -35.63 -20.71
CA ASP A 143 29.57 -36.45 -21.59
C ASP A 143 29.71 -37.85 -20.96
N THR A 144 28.89 -38.80 -21.39
CA THR A 144 29.34 -40.19 -21.49
C THR A 144 28.53 -40.93 -22.55
N GLN A 145 29.19 -41.14 -23.68
CA GLN A 145 28.97 -42.14 -24.72
C GLN A 145 27.66 -42.96 -24.64
N ASN A 146 26.68 -42.58 -25.45
CA ASN A 146 25.80 -43.52 -26.14
C ASN A 146 25.75 -43.16 -27.63
N GLN A 147 26.93 -43.18 -28.27
CA GLN A 147 27.05 -43.25 -29.73
C GLN A 147 27.94 -44.44 -30.10
N VAL A 148 27.44 -45.65 -29.84
CA VAL A 148 27.87 -46.83 -30.61
C VAL A 148 26.61 -47.64 -30.92
N SER A 149 26.40 -47.89 -32.23
CA SER A 149 25.32 -48.69 -32.86
C SER A 149 24.07 -47.85 -33.22
N LYS A 150 23.74 -47.50 -34.48
CA LYS A 150 23.84 -48.24 -35.76
C LYS A 150 23.72 -47.28 -36.99
N ASN A 151 24.51 -47.55 -38.03
CA ASN A 151 24.35 -47.23 -39.47
C ASN A 151 22.87 -47.29 -39.97
N GLN A 152 22.38 -46.66 -41.05
CA GLN A 152 22.92 -45.98 -42.25
C GLN A 152 21.71 -45.35 -42.99
N ASN A 153 21.81 -44.13 -43.53
CA ASN A 153 21.44 -43.77 -44.93
C ASN A 153 21.32 -42.24 -45.18
N LEU A 154 22.23 -41.78 -46.03
CA LEU A 154 22.16 -40.83 -47.16
C LEU A 154 21.38 -39.49 -47.10
N GLN A 155 22.16 -38.46 -47.48
CA GLN A 155 21.88 -37.32 -48.38
C GLN A 155 21.61 -35.93 -47.78
N ASN A 156 22.66 -35.10 -47.93
CA ASN A 156 22.67 -33.67 -48.24
C ASN A 156 21.78 -32.74 -47.42
N GLN A 157 22.31 -32.24 -46.30
CA GLN A 157 21.95 -30.92 -45.79
C GLN A 157 23.20 -30.15 -45.39
N SER A 158 23.25 -28.88 -45.82
CA SER A 158 24.28 -27.86 -45.60
C SER A 158 24.86 -27.85 -44.18
N PRO A 159 26.07 -27.31 -43.95
CA PRO A 159 26.60 -27.15 -42.61
C PRO A 159 25.62 -26.30 -41.79
N ILE A 160 24.86 -26.96 -40.93
CA ILE A 160 24.06 -26.32 -39.90
C ILE A 160 25.08 -25.69 -38.96
N ASN A 161 25.30 -24.38 -39.12
CA ASN A 161 25.77 -23.54 -38.05
C ASN A 161 24.76 -23.71 -36.91
N LYS A 162 25.02 -24.69 -36.03
CA LYS A 162 24.40 -24.76 -34.71
C LYS A 162 24.99 -23.60 -33.92
N THR A 163 24.48 -22.40 -34.17
CA THR A 163 24.54 -21.33 -33.20
C THR A 163 24.00 -21.93 -31.91
N PRO A 164 24.77 -22.00 -30.81
CA PRO A 164 24.22 -22.40 -29.53
C PRO A 164 23.12 -21.38 -29.25
N SER A 165 21.86 -21.80 -29.36
CA SER A 165 20.78 -20.93 -28.92
C SER A 165 21.00 -20.81 -27.41
N ASN A 166 21.46 -19.64 -26.96
CA ASN A 166 21.46 -19.28 -25.54
C ASN A 166 20.01 -19.09 -25.04
N GLN A 167 19.08 -19.95 -25.50
CA GLN A 167 17.67 -19.88 -25.19
C GLN A 167 17.51 -20.35 -23.75
N THR A 168 17.08 -19.43 -22.90
CA THR A 168 16.77 -19.75 -21.51
C THR A 168 15.59 -20.71 -21.49
N LYS A 169 15.82 -21.94 -21.02
CA LYS A 169 14.77 -22.95 -20.83
C LYS A 169 14.12 -22.77 -19.46
N TRP A 170 12.79 -22.68 -19.48
CA TRP A 170 11.93 -22.52 -18.31
C TRP A 170 11.12 -23.79 -18.10
N ILE A 171 11.12 -24.33 -16.89
CA ILE A 171 10.40 -25.55 -16.51
C ILE A 171 9.24 -25.14 -15.60
N ALA A 172 8.01 -25.54 -15.94
CA ALA A 172 6.86 -25.30 -15.07
C ALA A 172 7.01 -26.11 -13.77
N ILE A 173 6.74 -25.49 -12.62
CA ILE A 173 6.83 -26.12 -11.30
C ILE A 173 5.57 -25.84 -10.49
N ASN A 174 5.24 -26.76 -9.56
CA ASN A 174 4.21 -26.51 -8.55
C ASN A 174 4.90 -25.99 -7.29
N ASN A 175 4.64 -24.74 -6.92
CA ASN A 175 5.28 -24.11 -5.76
C ASN A 175 4.33 -23.09 -5.11
N ASN A 176 4.35 -22.99 -3.79
CA ASN A 176 3.52 -22.06 -3.02
C ASN A 176 3.85 -20.58 -3.27
N GLN A 177 4.89 -20.29 -4.06
CA GLN A 177 5.29 -18.95 -4.44
C GLN A 177 4.34 -18.26 -5.43
N GLU A 178 3.39 -18.97 -6.04
CA GLU A 178 2.36 -18.40 -6.91
C GLU A 178 1.76 -17.11 -6.33
N MET A 179 1.41 -17.16 -5.05
CA MET A 179 0.78 -16.05 -4.33
C MET A 179 1.65 -14.80 -4.18
N LEU A 180 2.98 -14.90 -4.37
CA LEU A 180 3.87 -13.74 -4.33
C LEU A 180 3.53 -12.74 -5.45
N LEU A 181 3.04 -13.21 -6.60
CA LEU A 181 2.65 -12.33 -7.69
C LEU A 181 1.44 -11.48 -7.29
N GLU A 182 0.40 -12.07 -6.73
CA GLU A 182 -0.81 -11.34 -6.29
C GLU A 182 -0.49 -10.41 -5.11
N ILE A 183 0.37 -10.86 -4.18
CA ILE A 183 0.80 -10.04 -3.04
C ILE A 183 1.64 -8.85 -3.49
N LEU A 184 2.67 -9.06 -4.32
CA LEU A 184 3.57 -7.97 -4.74
C LEU A 184 2.93 -7.05 -5.77
N SER A 185 2.02 -7.56 -6.59
CA SER A 185 1.20 -6.72 -7.47
C SER A 185 0.02 -6.07 -6.76
N ILE A 186 -0.18 -6.39 -5.48
CA ILE A 186 -1.20 -5.83 -4.59
C ILE A 186 -2.59 -5.88 -5.25
N ASP A 187 -2.86 -7.03 -5.85
CA ASP A 187 -4.16 -7.35 -6.39
C ASP A 187 -5.07 -7.84 -5.25
N PHE A 188 -5.42 -6.92 -4.36
CA PHE A 188 -6.30 -7.21 -3.22
C PHE A 188 -7.64 -7.79 -3.66
N LYS A 189 -8.14 -7.44 -4.85
CA LYS A 189 -9.37 -8.02 -5.40
C LYS A 189 -9.21 -9.50 -5.73
N ALA A 190 -8.08 -9.89 -6.33
CA ALA A 190 -7.75 -11.31 -6.55
C ALA A 190 -7.57 -12.05 -5.21
N LEU A 191 -6.84 -11.46 -4.27
CA LEU A 191 -6.58 -12.04 -2.94
C LEU A 191 -7.86 -12.20 -2.10
N GLN A 192 -8.82 -11.29 -2.21
CA GLN A 192 -10.12 -11.37 -1.51
C GLN A 192 -10.92 -12.63 -1.86
N LYS A 193 -10.67 -13.26 -3.01
CA LYS A 193 -11.33 -14.54 -3.35
C LYS A 193 -10.96 -15.65 -2.37
N TYR A 194 -9.74 -15.59 -1.82
CA TYR A 194 -9.16 -16.65 -1.00
C TYR A 194 -9.00 -16.26 0.47
N PHE A 195 -8.95 -14.97 0.78
CA PHE A 195 -8.65 -14.46 2.11
C PHE A 195 -9.67 -13.42 2.60
N THR A 196 -9.85 -13.37 3.91
CA THR A 196 -10.39 -12.22 4.64
C THR A 196 -9.24 -11.32 5.07
N PHE A 197 -9.51 -10.03 5.22
CA PHE A 197 -8.50 -9.01 5.48
C PHE A 197 -8.74 -8.30 6.80
N SER A 198 -7.67 -8.01 7.52
CA SER A 198 -7.66 -7.09 8.65
C SER A 198 -6.55 -6.08 8.44
N PHE A 199 -6.94 -4.85 8.14
CA PHE A 199 -6.03 -3.74 7.93
C PHE A 199 -5.91 -2.92 9.21
N THR A 200 -4.68 -2.58 9.59
CA THR A 200 -4.39 -1.70 10.73
C THR A 200 -3.28 -0.73 10.37
N GLN A 201 -3.31 0.43 11.01
CA GLN A 201 -2.34 1.49 10.82
C GLN A 201 -1.94 2.03 12.18
N SER A 202 -0.63 2.08 12.44
CA SER A 202 -0.05 2.58 13.69
C SER A 202 1.12 3.49 13.37
N GLY A 203 0.93 4.80 13.52
CA GLY A 203 1.89 5.80 13.06
C GLY A 203 2.12 5.68 11.55
N GLU A 204 3.38 5.61 11.13
CA GLU A 204 3.72 5.46 9.71
C GLU A 204 3.70 4.00 9.22
N VAL A 205 3.41 3.03 10.08
CA VAL A 205 3.42 1.61 9.70
C VAL A 205 2.00 1.13 9.44
N TRP A 206 1.79 0.50 8.28
CA TRP A 206 0.57 -0.22 7.97
C TRP A 206 0.80 -1.72 8.03
N GLN A 207 -0.23 -2.46 8.41
CA GLN A 207 -0.25 -3.91 8.41
C GLN A 207 -1.55 -4.42 7.81
N LEU A 208 -1.43 -5.45 6.97
CA LEU A 208 -2.56 -6.18 6.41
C LEU A 208 -2.40 -7.66 6.73
N VAL A 209 -3.32 -8.19 7.52
CA VAL A 209 -3.39 -9.62 7.85
C VAL A 209 -4.40 -10.29 6.93
N LEU A 210 -3.98 -11.38 6.29
CA LEU A 210 -4.79 -12.21 5.40
C LEU A 210 -5.06 -13.54 6.10
N LYS A 211 -6.34 -13.89 6.26
CA LYS A 211 -6.79 -15.16 6.85
C LYS A 211 -7.55 -16.01 5.82
N PRO A 212 -7.19 -17.28 5.62
CA PRO A 212 -7.86 -18.13 4.63
C PRO A 212 -9.38 -18.19 4.82
N LYS A 213 -10.13 -18.13 3.72
CA LYS A 213 -11.60 -18.28 3.72
C LYS A 213 -12.06 -19.73 3.67
N ASN A 214 -11.24 -20.63 3.13
CA ASN A 214 -11.62 -22.02 2.87
C ASN A 214 -10.56 -23.01 3.35
N ALA A 215 -10.99 -24.26 3.51
CA ALA A 215 -10.16 -25.33 4.05
C ALA A 215 -8.96 -25.70 3.15
N LEU A 216 -9.04 -25.51 1.83
CA LEU A 216 -7.93 -25.84 0.93
C LEU A 216 -6.76 -24.88 1.14
N ILE A 217 -7.03 -23.58 1.21
CA ILE A 217 -5.99 -22.58 1.48
C ILE A 217 -5.49 -22.70 2.93
N ALA A 218 -6.38 -23.01 3.88
CA ALA A 218 -6.02 -23.25 5.28
C ALA A 218 -5.09 -24.47 5.47
N LYS A 219 -5.04 -25.41 4.51
CA LYS A 219 -4.04 -26.50 4.51
C LYS A 219 -2.63 -26.01 4.19
N VAL A 220 -2.46 -24.82 3.64
CA VAL A 220 -1.15 -24.26 3.29
C VAL A 220 -0.75 -23.17 4.28
N PHE A 221 -1.67 -22.27 4.62
CA PHE A 221 -1.38 -21.10 5.46
C PHE A 221 -2.35 -20.98 6.63
N ASP A 222 -1.83 -20.61 7.80
CA ASP A 222 -2.62 -20.12 8.93
C ASP A 222 -2.93 -18.63 8.80
N SER A 223 -1.96 -17.85 8.28
CA SER A 223 -2.12 -16.44 7.94
C SER A 223 -0.95 -15.92 7.10
N ILE A 224 -1.19 -14.82 6.38
CA ILE A 224 -0.13 -13.98 5.82
C ILE A 224 -0.21 -12.59 6.46
N LEU A 225 0.93 -12.06 6.91
CA LEU A 225 1.06 -10.68 7.32
C LEU A 225 1.85 -9.92 6.26
N LEU A 226 1.27 -8.84 5.76
CA LEU A 226 1.93 -7.85 4.92
C LEU A 226 2.16 -6.60 5.75
N GLN A 227 3.32 -5.98 5.61
CA GLN A 227 3.66 -4.75 6.32
C GLN A 227 4.47 -3.82 5.42
N GLY A 228 4.24 -2.52 5.59
CA GLY A 228 5.04 -1.48 4.97
C GLY A 228 4.88 -0.15 5.67
N LYS A 229 5.36 0.91 5.01
CA LYS A 229 5.25 2.28 5.51
C LYS A 229 4.33 3.13 4.66
N ILE A 230 3.69 4.09 5.31
CA ILE A 230 2.87 5.14 4.72
C ILE A 230 3.81 6.28 4.34
N LYS A 231 4.54 6.07 3.24
CA LYS A 231 5.37 7.06 2.57
C LYS A 231 5.01 6.98 1.10
N TYR A 232 4.88 8.06 0.36
CA TYR A 232 4.59 7.96 -1.08
C TYR A 232 5.87 7.64 -1.88
N PRO A 233 5.87 6.58 -2.73
CA PRO A 233 4.82 5.58 -2.90
C PRO A 233 4.81 4.57 -1.74
N SER A 234 3.62 4.16 -1.27
CA SER A 234 3.53 3.20 -0.16
C SER A 234 4.11 1.88 -0.64
N LEU A 235 5.13 1.33 0.01
CA LEU A 235 5.78 0.11 -0.45
C LEU A 235 5.66 -1.01 0.58
N LEU A 236 5.49 -2.23 0.09
CA LEU A 236 5.60 -3.44 0.90
C LEU A 236 7.05 -3.61 1.34
N GLU A 237 7.29 -3.63 2.65
CA GLU A 237 8.63 -3.83 3.22
C GLU A 237 8.80 -5.27 3.73
N LYS A 238 7.72 -5.94 4.12
CA LYS A 238 7.78 -7.26 4.74
C LYS A 238 6.56 -8.13 4.44
N ILE A 239 6.81 -9.40 4.16
CA ILE A 239 5.81 -10.48 4.12
C ILE A 239 6.19 -11.51 5.17
N VAL A 240 5.24 -11.96 5.97
CA VAL A 240 5.39 -13.12 6.84
C VAL A 240 4.32 -14.14 6.50
N LEU A 241 4.72 -15.34 6.12
CA LEU A 241 3.86 -16.48 5.87
C LEU A 241 3.89 -17.36 7.12
N TYR A 242 2.75 -17.50 7.79
CA TYR A 242 2.55 -18.52 8.82
C TYR A 242 1.95 -19.74 8.10
N GLU A 243 2.76 -20.78 7.90
CA GLU A 243 2.37 -22.00 7.20
C GLU A 243 1.65 -22.94 8.17
N SER A 244 0.66 -23.70 7.68
CA SER A 244 -0.18 -24.61 8.50
C SER A 244 0.61 -25.74 9.18
N ASN A 245 1.78 -26.08 8.63
CA ASN A 245 2.72 -27.04 9.21
C ASN A 245 3.49 -26.44 10.40
N GLY A 246 3.30 -25.15 10.68
CA GLY A 246 3.96 -24.36 11.72
C GLY A 246 5.30 -23.77 11.31
N ASP A 247 5.68 -23.87 10.04
CA ASP A 247 6.81 -23.13 9.50
C ASP A 247 6.46 -21.64 9.37
N ILE A 248 7.49 -20.80 9.42
CA ILE A 248 7.36 -19.36 9.20
C ILE A 248 8.35 -18.94 8.12
N THR A 249 7.84 -18.34 7.04
CA THR A 249 8.67 -17.74 6.00
C THR A 249 8.55 -16.22 6.06
N THR A 250 9.65 -15.53 6.36
CA THR A 250 9.73 -14.06 6.39
C THR A 250 10.51 -13.54 5.21
N ASN A 251 9.91 -12.69 4.38
CA ASN A 251 10.59 -11.94 3.33
C ASN A 251 10.68 -10.47 3.73
N ILE A 252 11.89 -9.91 3.72
CA ILE A 252 12.16 -8.50 3.99
C ILE A 252 12.72 -7.88 2.71
N PHE A 253 12.05 -6.85 2.21
CA PHE A 253 12.42 -6.15 0.99
C PHE A 253 13.25 -4.91 1.31
N SER A 254 14.21 -4.62 0.44
CA SER A 254 15.10 -3.47 0.58
C SER A 254 15.53 -2.93 -0.77
N ASN A 255 16.03 -1.70 -0.80
CA ASN A 255 16.51 -1.04 -2.02
C ASN A 255 15.48 -1.06 -3.16
N ILE A 256 14.19 -0.93 -2.81
CA ILE A 256 13.10 -0.96 -3.78
C ILE A 256 13.18 0.30 -4.65
N LYS A 257 13.09 0.11 -5.96
CA LYS A 257 13.06 1.14 -6.98
C LYS A 257 11.91 0.86 -7.92
N ILE A 258 11.21 1.91 -8.34
CA ILE A 258 10.20 1.88 -9.38
C ILE A 258 10.76 2.65 -10.57
N GLN A 259 10.79 2.02 -11.74
CA GLN A 259 11.35 2.55 -12.99
C GLN A 259 10.29 2.55 -14.09
#